data_AF-A0A366FJK6-F1
#
_entry.id   AF-A0A366FJK6-F1
#
_cell.length_a   1.000
_cell.length_b   1.000
_cell.length_c   1.000
_cell.angle_alpha   90.00
_cell.angle_beta   90.00
_cell.angle_gamma   90.00
#
_symmetry.space_group_name_H-M   'P 1'
#
loop_
_entity.id
_entity.type
_entity.pdbx_description
1 polymer ?
#
loop_
_entity_poly.entity_id
_entity_poly.type
_entity_poly.pdbx_seq_one_letter_code
_entity_poly.pdbx_strand_id
1 'polypeptide(L)'
;MTVPELIDEFRQLADALGSAWDFRKRPERYRRTPERAARLARINALIPEMERRVPAGTLAALMEDPEEDVRLWAAMRFCAIDDELSNATIAGFCEKVSPREALALIEHARAPPPGRPTLAQMSVDDLVARFSDACLREFWTRHCGRGRIPLDIELCNTIDGEVEEIVAELRCRGACDRLLPLLDSPNITTRAEAARATIRIAPERAAKALEAVSKSGDSWELGRAGQSLRSYEEEGVIPPRTPSQS
;
A
#
# COMPACT_ATOMS: atom_id res chain seq x y z
N MET A 1 -25.06 -17.93 24.13
CA MET A 1 -24.73 -16.54 23.75
C MET A 1 -25.69 -16.04 22.69
N THR A 2 -26.20 -14.83 22.84
CA THR A 2 -26.94 -14.07 21.82
C THR A 2 -25.98 -13.51 20.76
N VAL A 3 -26.49 -12.99 19.64
CA VAL A 3 -25.64 -12.35 18.60
C VAL A 3 -24.84 -11.16 19.15
N PRO A 4 -25.43 -10.23 19.93
CA PRO A 4 -24.67 -9.14 20.57
C PRO A 4 -23.56 -9.66 21.48
N GLU A 5 -23.84 -10.69 22.30
CA GLU A 5 -22.83 -11.29 23.18
C GLU A 5 -21.66 -11.90 22.40
N LEU A 6 -21.92 -12.51 21.23
CA LEU A 6 -20.86 -13.06 20.36
C LEU A 6 -19.95 -11.94 19.83
N ILE A 7 -20.54 -10.81 19.42
CA ILE A 7 -19.81 -9.66 18.90
C ILE A 7 -18.96 -9.00 19.99
N ASP A 8 -19.54 -8.78 21.17
CA ASP A 8 -18.84 -8.16 22.28
C ASP A 8 -17.69 -9.02 22.79
N GLU A 9 -17.88 -10.34 22.88
CA GLU A 9 -16.80 -11.25 23.26
C GLU A 9 -15.69 -11.26 22.20
N PHE A 10 -16.03 -11.25 20.91
CA PHE A 10 -15.04 -11.17 19.84
C PHE A 10 -14.18 -9.91 19.95
N ARG A 11 -14.81 -8.75 20.15
CA ARG A 11 -14.13 -7.46 20.33
C ARG A 11 -13.15 -7.49 21.50
N GLN A 12 -13.62 -7.96 22.66
CA GLN A 12 -12.79 -8.06 23.87
C GLN A 12 -11.59 -9.01 23.67
N LEU A 13 -11.80 -10.15 23.01
CA LEU A 13 -10.73 -11.10 22.73
C LEU A 13 -9.72 -10.53 21.71
N ALA A 14 -10.19 -9.86 20.66
CA ALA A 14 -9.34 -9.26 19.63
C ALA A 14 -8.43 -8.18 20.21
N ASP A 15 -8.97 -7.22 20.97
CA ASP A 15 -8.16 -6.19 21.66
C ASP A 15 -7.18 -6.81 22.65
N ALA A 16 -7.63 -7.74 23.49
CA ALA A 16 -6.76 -8.38 24.49
C ALA A 16 -5.62 -9.20 23.87
N LEU A 17 -5.82 -9.76 22.68
CA LEU A 17 -4.81 -10.54 21.95
C LEU A 17 -3.82 -9.65 21.18
N GLY A 18 -4.26 -8.46 20.78
CA GLY A 18 -3.55 -7.63 19.81
C GLY A 18 -3.55 -8.25 18.39
N SER A 19 -3.28 -7.41 17.39
CA SER A 19 -3.08 -7.82 16.00
C SER A 19 -1.62 -8.11 15.70
N ALA A 20 -1.33 -9.13 14.90
CA ALA A 20 0.05 -9.58 14.63
C ALA A 20 1.03 -8.49 14.12
N TRP A 21 0.52 -7.33 13.68
CA TRP A 21 1.29 -6.16 13.26
C TRP A 21 1.69 -5.22 14.41
N ASP A 22 1.10 -5.37 15.60
CA ASP A 22 1.38 -4.58 16.80
C ASP A 22 2.53 -5.14 17.64
N PHE A 23 3.14 -6.27 17.24
CA PHE A 23 4.16 -6.96 18.03
C PHE A 23 5.38 -6.10 18.38
N ARG A 24 5.68 -5.08 17.56
CA ARG A 24 6.78 -4.13 17.80
C ARG A 24 6.42 -3.04 18.82
N LYS A 25 5.15 -2.64 18.92
CA LYS A 25 4.72 -1.57 19.85
C LYS A 25 4.30 -2.15 21.20
N ARG A 26 3.70 -3.35 21.22
CA ARG A 26 3.17 -4.02 22.43
C ARG A 26 3.69 -5.46 22.56
N PRO A 27 5.01 -5.68 22.68
CA PRO A 27 5.60 -7.02 22.71
C PRO A 27 5.10 -7.88 23.88
N GLU A 28 4.67 -7.27 24.98
CA GLU A 28 4.09 -7.93 26.14
C GLU A 28 2.80 -8.70 25.83
N ARG A 29 1.98 -8.21 24.88
CA ARG A 29 0.76 -8.90 24.40
C ARG A 29 1.07 -10.20 23.66
N TYR A 30 2.33 -10.41 23.23
CA TYR A 30 2.78 -11.59 22.48
C TYR A 30 3.54 -12.60 23.32
N ARG A 31 3.70 -12.35 24.63
CA ARG A 31 4.31 -13.33 25.53
C ARG A 31 3.48 -14.61 25.51
N ARG A 32 4.18 -15.74 25.39
CA ARG A 32 3.56 -17.07 25.43
C ARG A 32 3.18 -17.38 26.87
N THR A 33 1.95 -17.04 27.25
CA THR A 33 1.37 -17.38 28.55
C THR A 33 0.16 -18.31 28.39
N PRO A 34 -0.19 -19.11 29.41
CA PRO A 34 -1.40 -19.93 29.40
C PRO A 34 -2.68 -19.11 29.16
N GLU A 35 -2.75 -17.90 29.70
CA GLU A 35 -3.91 -17.00 29.54
C GLU A 35 -4.06 -16.57 28.08
N ARG A 36 -2.96 -16.23 27.41
CA ARG A 36 -2.98 -15.88 25.99
C ARG A 36 -3.39 -17.07 25.13
N ALA A 37 -2.87 -18.26 25.44
CA ALA A 37 -3.26 -19.48 24.74
C ALA A 37 -4.76 -19.78 24.91
N ALA A 38 -5.31 -19.58 26.11
CA ALA A 38 -6.73 -19.72 26.38
C ALA A 38 -7.58 -18.72 25.58
N ARG A 39 -7.18 -17.44 25.50
CA ARG A 39 -7.84 -16.43 24.67
C ARG A 39 -7.83 -16.79 23.18
N LEU A 40 -6.68 -17.25 22.67
CA LEU A 40 -6.57 -17.73 21.29
C LEU A 40 -7.49 -18.92 21.01
N ALA A 41 -7.52 -19.91 21.91
CA ALA A 41 -8.41 -21.05 21.78
C ALA A 41 -9.88 -20.59 21.80
N ARG A 42 -10.21 -19.62 22.66
CA ARG A 42 -11.56 -19.09 22.77
C ARG A 42 -12.01 -18.34 21.52
N ILE A 43 -11.20 -17.41 20.98
CA ILE A 43 -11.56 -16.68 19.76
C ILE A 43 -11.68 -17.63 18.56
N ASN A 44 -10.81 -18.65 18.47
CA ASN A 44 -10.90 -19.65 17.41
C ASN A 44 -12.18 -20.51 17.51
N ALA A 45 -12.67 -20.79 18.72
CA ALA A 45 -13.94 -21.48 18.90
C ALA A 45 -15.16 -20.57 18.64
N LEU A 46 -15.00 -19.25 18.82
CA LEU A 46 -16.06 -18.26 18.61
C LEU A 46 -16.34 -18.01 17.12
N ILE A 47 -15.30 -17.98 16.27
CA ILE A 47 -15.39 -17.69 14.83
C ILE A 47 -16.46 -18.54 14.10
N PRO A 48 -16.43 -19.89 14.14
CA PRO A 48 -17.43 -20.69 13.41
C PRO A 48 -18.86 -20.49 13.93
N GLU A 49 -19.02 -20.18 15.22
CA GLU A 49 -20.33 -19.85 15.80
C GLU A 49 -20.83 -18.48 15.30
N MET A 50 -19.92 -17.52 15.15
CA MET A 50 -20.23 -16.22 14.57
C MET A 50 -20.63 -16.34 13.10
N GLU A 51 -19.85 -17.05 12.28
CA GLU A 51 -20.16 -17.30 10.86
C GLU A 51 -21.54 -17.94 10.67
N ARG A 52 -21.96 -18.81 11.59
CA ARG A 52 -23.25 -19.48 11.54
C ARG A 52 -24.44 -18.59 11.90
N ARG A 53 -24.26 -17.59 12.77
CA ARG A 53 -25.38 -16.93 13.46
C ARG A 53 -25.42 -15.41 13.30
N VAL A 54 -24.28 -14.79 13.07
CA VAL A 54 -24.17 -13.34 12.93
C VAL A 54 -24.42 -13.00 11.47
N PRO A 55 -25.31 -12.04 11.15
CA PRO A 55 -25.53 -11.63 9.76
C PRO A 55 -24.23 -11.18 9.10
N ALA A 56 -24.06 -11.52 7.82
CA ALA A 56 -22.86 -11.20 7.04
C ALA A 56 -22.51 -9.70 7.08
N GLY A 57 -23.50 -8.81 6.91
CA GLY A 57 -23.28 -7.36 7.00
C GLY A 57 -22.79 -6.89 8.38
N THR A 58 -23.14 -7.59 9.46
CA THR A 58 -22.62 -7.30 10.81
C THR A 58 -21.18 -7.78 10.98
N LEU A 59 -20.81 -8.91 10.38
CA LEU A 59 -19.43 -9.39 10.37
C LEU A 59 -18.53 -8.50 9.50
N ALA A 60 -19.02 -8.05 8.34
CA ALA A 60 -18.33 -7.07 7.50
C ALA A 60 -18.09 -5.74 8.24
N ALA A 61 -19.08 -5.26 9.00
CA ALA A 61 -18.94 -4.04 9.80
C ALA A 61 -17.83 -4.10 10.86
N LEU A 62 -17.43 -5.31 11.32
CA LEU A 62 -16.27 -5.46 12.22
C LEU A 62 -14.94 -5.13 11.54
N MET A 63 -14.85 -5.22 10.21
CA MET A 63 -13.67 -4.80 9.46
C MET A 63 -13.51 -3.27 9.44
N GLU A 64 -14.56 -2.53 9.79
CA GLU A 64 -14.58 -1.07 9.92
C GLU A 64 -14.62 -0.58 11.37
N ASP A 65 -14.49 -1.48 12.35
CA ASP A 65 -14.54 -1.17 13.78
C ASP A 65 -13.54 -0.06 14.14
N PRO A 66 -13.83 0.88 15.06
CA PRO A 66 -12.86 1.90 15.46
C PRO A 66 -11.54 1.32 16.00
N GLU A 67 -11.57 0.15 16.66
CA GLU A 67 -10.40 -0.49 17.24
C GLU A 67 -9.58 -1.28 16.20
N GLU A 68 -8.31 -0.91 16.04
CA GLU A 68 -7.40 -1.51 15.03
C GLU A 68 -7.30 -3.03 15.15
N ASP A 69 -7.18 -3.54 16.38
CA ASP A 69 -7.05 -4.96 16.63
C ASP A 69 -8.33 -5.72 16.22
N VAL A 70 -9.51 -5.16 16.51
CA VAL A 70 -10.79 -5.74 16.10
C VAL A 70 -10.89 -5.81 14.58
N ARG A 71 -10.57 -4.72 13.88
CA ARG A 71 -10.59 -4.67 12.40
C ARG A 71 -9.70 -5.73 11.77
N LEU A 72 -8.46 -5.82 12.23
CA LEU A 72 -7.49 -6.76 11.67
C LEU A 72 -7.87 -8.21 11.95
N TRP A 73 -8.37 -8.51 13.14
CA TRP A 73 -8.91 -9.84 13.43
C TRP A 73 -10.12 -10.15 12.56
N ALA A 74 -11.04 -9.19 12.36
CA ALA A 74 -12.21 -9.38 11.51
C ALA A 74 -11.81 -9.64 10.05
N ALA A 75 -10.91 -8.82 9.48
CA ALA A 75 -10.41 -9.00 8.12
C ALA A 75 -9.77 -10.38 7.92
N MET A 76 -8.88 -10.80 8.83
CA MET A 76 -8.22 -12.11 8.74
C MET A 76 -9.17 -13.31 8.86
N ARG A 77 -10.25 -13.19 9.65
CA ARG A 77 -11.11 -14.32 10.00
C ARG A 77 -12.36 -14.41 9.15
N PHE A 78 -12.84 -13.29 8.65
CA PHE A 78 -14.09 -13.19 7.91
C PHE A 78 -13.87 -12.74 6.46
N CYS A 79 -12.65 -12.85 5.91
CA CYS A 79 -12.36 -12.49 4.52
C CYS A 79 -13.24 -13.19 3.49
N ALA A 80 -13.76 -14.40 3.79
CA ALA A 80 -14.69 -15.10 2.91
C ALA A 80 -16.05 -14.38 2.74
N ILE A 81 -16.39 -13.46 3.65
CA ILE A 81 -17.62 -12.67 3.59
C ILE A 81 -17.46 -11.49 2.64
N ASP A 82 -16.33 -10.81 2.74
CA ASP A 82 -15.98 -9.65 1.93
C ASP A 82 -14.46 -9.59 1.77
N ASP A 83 -13.95 -10.23 0.71
CA ASP A 83 -12.51 -10.33 0.45
C ASP A 83 -11.91 -8.95 0.16
N GLU A 84 -12.69 -8.10 -0.50
CA GLU A 84 -12.27 -6.76 -0.91
C GLU A 84 -12.15 -5.82 0.29
N LEU A 85 -13.16 -5.78 1.16
CA LEU A 85 -13.09 -5.00 2.40
C LEU A 85 -12.03 -5.54 3.36
N SER A 86 -11.87 -6.87 3.44
CA SER A 86 -10.81 -7.48 4.24
C SER A 86 -9.43 -6.99 3.77
N ASN A 87 -9.17 -7.05 2.47
CA ASN A 87 -7.92 -6.59 1.89
C ASN A 87 -7.73 -5.08 2.05
N ALA A 88 -8.78 -4.27 1.82
CA ALA A 88 -8.75 -2.82 2.07
C ALA A 88 -8.49 -2.49 3.54
N THR A 89 -8.98 -3.30 4.48
CA THR A 89 -8.74 -3.13 5.92
C THR A 89 -7.28 -3.36 6.28
N ILE A 90 -6.67 -4.42 5.74
CA ILE A 90 -5.26 -4.73 5.96
C ILE A 90 -4.37 -3.68 5.29
N ALA A 91 -4.68 -3.30 4.04
CA ALA A 91 -3.96 -2.26 3.32
C ALA A 91 -4.07 -0.91 4.03
N GLY A 92 -5.28 -0.51 4.44
CA GLY A 92 -5.52 0.72 5.18
C GLY A 92 -4.76 0.77 6.50
N PHE A 93 -4.65 -0.34 7.21
CA PHE A 93 -3.80 -0.41 8.40
C PHE A 93 -2.31 -0.19 8.08
N CYS A 94 -1.77 -0.83 7.04
CA CYS A 94 -0.38 -0.65 6.61
C CYS A 94 -0.10 0.81 6.18
N GLU A 95 -1.03 1.39 5.44
CA GLU A 95 -0.90 2.74 4.85
C GLU A 95 -1.48 3.86 5.73
N LYS A 96 -1.96 3.51 6.92
CA LYS A 96 -2.52 4.44 7.92
C LYS A 96 -3.70 5.27 7.38
N VAL A 97 -4.53 4.66 6.56
CA VAL A 97 -5.80 5.21 6.07
C VAL A 97 -6.96 4.35 6.57
N SER A 98 -8.18 4.88 6.52
CA SER A 98 -9.36 4.09 6.90
C SER A 98 -9.62 2.95 5.91
N PRO A 99 -10.29 1.85 6.29
CA PRO A 99 -10.69 0.80 5.35
C PRO A 99 -11.48 1.32 4.15
N ARG A 100 -12.38 2.30 4.36
CA ARG A 100 -13.15 2.93 3.27
C ARG A 100 -12.29 3.73 2.31
N GLU A 101 -11.33 4.46 2.85
CA GLU A 101 -10.39 5.23 2.04
C GLU A 101 -9.47 4.31 1.24
N ALA A 102 -8.96 3.24 1.86
CA ALA A 102 -8.20 2.21 1.15
C ALA A 102 -9.04 1.54 0.05
N LEU A 103 -10.30 1.21 0.33
CA LEU A 103 -11.21 0.64 -0.67
C LEU A 103 -11.40 1.59 -1.86
N ALA A 104 -11.68 2.87 -1.60
CA ALA A 104 -11.81 3.87 -2.65
C ALA A 104 -10.52 4.05 -3.47
N LEU A 105 -9.34 3.95 -2.82
CA LEU A 105 -8.04 4.03 -3.50
C LEU A 105 -7.74 2.77 -4.35
N ILE A 106 -8.17 1.59 -3.90
CA ILE A 106 -8.10 0.33 -4.66
C ILE A 106 -9.04 0.39 -5.87
N GLU A 107 -10.27 0.86 -5.68
CA GLU A 107 -11.23 1.09 -6.78
C GLU A 107 -10.68 2.09 -7.79
N HIS A 108 -10.08 3.18 -7.30
CA HIS A 108 -9.42 4.19 -8.13
C HIS A 108 -8.23 3.61 -8.91
N ALA A 109 -7.41 2.76 -8.27
CA ALA A 109 -6.30 2.08 -8.93
C ALA A 109 -6.75 1.18 -10.09
N ARG A 110 -7.93 0.56 -9.97
CA ARG A 110 -8.52 -0.28 -11.04
C ARG A 110 -9.18 0.53 -12.14
N ALA A 111 -9.44 1.82 -11.93
CA ALA A 111 -10.03 2.66 -12.95
C ALA A 111 -9.02 2.84 -14.10
N PRO A 112 -9.42 2.57 -15.35
CA PRO A 112 -8.53 2.82 -16.47
C PRO A 112 -8.26 4.33 -16.57
N PRO A 113 -7.09 4.72 -17.09
CA PRO A 113 -6.80 6.12 -17.25
C PRO A 113 -7.76 6.80 -18.23
N PRO A 114 -8.07 8.08 -18.01
CA PRO A 114 -8.95 8.81 -18.91
C PRO A 114 -8.33 8.88 -20.31
N GLY A 115 -9.07 8.40 -21.31
CA GLY A 115 -8.62 8.44 -22.71
C GLY A 115 -8.61 9.84 -23.33
N ARG A 116 -9.20 10.83 -22.67
CA ARG A 116 -9.19 12.25 -23.08
C ARG A 116 -9.10 13.20 -21.88
N PRO A 117 -8.47 14.38 -22.02
CA PRO A 117 -7.63 14.79 -23.16
C PRO A 117 -6.45 13.81 -23.36
N THR A 118 -5.95 13.70 -24.60
CA THR A 118 -4.73 12.92 -24.82
C THR A 118 -3.54 13.61 -24.15
N LEU A 119 -2.46 12.88 -23.86
CA LEU A 119 -1.27 13.47 -23.23
C LEU A 119 -0.75 14.70 -24.01
N ALA A 120 -0.75 14.62 -25.34
CA ALA A 120 -0.38 15.73 -26.25
C ALA A 120 -1.28 16.98 -26.11
N GLN A 121 -2.53 16.82 -25.65
CA GLN A 121 -3.48 17.93 -25.47
C GLN A 121 -3.47 18.52 -24.06
N MET A 122 -2.92 17.80 -23.08
CA MET A 122 -2.85 18.24 -21.69
C MET A 122 -1.86 19.39 -21.52
N SER A 123 -2.11 20.28 -20.57
CA SER A 123 -1.08 21.23 -20.14
C SER A 123 0.06 20.50 -19.40
N VAL A 124 1.20 21.17 -19.23
CA VAL A 124 2.31 20.60 -18.44
C VAL A 124 1.88 20.33 -17.00
N ASP A 125 1.11 21.22 -16.38
CA ASP A 125 0.65 21.03 -15.00
C ASP A 125 -0.37 19.88 -14.92
N ASP A 126 -1.24 19.69 -15.92
CA ASP A 126 -2.14 18.52 -15.99
C ASP A 126 -1.35 17.21 -16.14
N LEU A 127 -0.25 17.22 -16.92
CA LEU A 127 0.62 16.05 -17.05
C LEU A 127 1.29 15.69 -15.71
N VAL A 128 1.73 16.69 -14.93
CA VAL A 128 2.31 16.48 -13.59
C VAL A 128 1.24 15.94 -12.61
N ALA A 129 0.01 16.45 -12.69
CA ALA A 129 -1.10 15.94 -11.90
C ALA A 129 -1.42 14.48 -12.25
N ARG A 130 -1.50 14.16 -13.55
CA ARG A 130 -1.75 12.79 -14.04
C ARG A 130 -0.60 11.83 -13.73
N PHE A 131 0.64 12.32 -13.77
CA PHE A 131 1.81 11.55 -13.32
C PHE A 131 1.65 11.14 -11.84
N SER A 132 1.31 12.10 -10.98
CA SER A 132 1.11 11.84 -9.54
C SER A 132 -0.05 10.88 -9.29
N ASP A 133 -1.14 11.03 -10.04
CA ASP A 133 -2.29 10.13 -10.00
C ASP A 133 -1.92 8.70 -10.45
N ALA A 134 -1.21 8.56 -11.57
CA ALA A 134 -0.77 7.26 -12.08
C ALA A 134 0.16 6.55 -11.08
N CYS A 135 1.11 7.28 -10.47
CA CYS A 135 1.98 6.73 -9.42
C CYS A 135 1.19 6.33 -8.16
N LEU A 136 0.13 7.08 -7.80
CA LEU A 136 -0.76 6.70 -6.70
C LEU A 136 -1.54 5.43 -7.05
N ARG A 137 -2.03 5.29 -8.28
CA ARG A 137 -2.70 4.08 -8.75
C ARG A 137 -1.73 2.90 -8.74
N GLU A 138 -0.52 3.05 -9.27
CA GLU A 138 0.55 2.03 -9.23
C GLU A 138 0.82 1.57 -7.79
N PHE A 139 0.93 2.52 -6.85
CA PHE A 139 1.13 2.18 -5.45
C PHE A 139 -0.01 1.31 -4.88
N TRP A 140 -1.27 1.58 -5.27
CA TRP A 140 -2.43 0.84 -4.78
C TRP A 140 -2.73 -0.45 -5.57
N THR A 141 -2.15 -0.68 -6.75
CA THR A 141 -2.32 -1.94 -7.51
C THR A 141 -1.78 -3.16 -6.76
N ARG A 142 -0.79 -2.97 -5.88
CA ARG A 142 -0.28 -4.01 -4.98
C ARG A 142 -1.29 -4.50 -3.94
N HIS A 143 -2.44 -3.85 -3.87
CA HIS A 143 -3.58 -4.25 -3.06
C HIS A 143 -4.78 -4.58 -3.97
N CYS A 144 -4.63 -4.70 -5.28
CA CYS A 144 -5.74 -4.96 -6.19
C CYS A 144 -5.99 -6.44 -6.49
N GLY A 145 -5.03 -7.32 -6.17
CA GLY A 145 -5.12 -8.74 -6.52
C GLY A 145 -6.24 -9.49 -5.78
N ARG A 146 -6.62 -10.65 -6.33
CA ARG A 146 -7.71 -11.48 -5.81
C ARG A 146 -7.17 -12.63 -4.95
N GLY A 147 -7.80 -12.87 -3.79
CA GLY A 147 -7.43 -13.96 -2.90
C GLY A 147 -6.04 -13.78 -2.28
N ARG A 148 -5.19 -14.82 -2.35
CA ARG A 148 -3.86 -14.79 -1.71
C ARG A 148 -2.76 -14.07 -2.50
N ILE A 149 -3.07 -13.61 -3.71
CA ILE A 149 -2.11 -12.90 -4.57
C ILE A 149 -2.52 -11.43 -4.55
N PRO A 150 -1.73 -10.55 -3.91
CA PRO A 150 -2.14 -9.17 -3.69
C PRO A 150 -2.01 -8.27 -4.94
N LEU A 151 -1.52 -8.80 -6.07
CA LEU A 151 -1.10 -8.02 -7.23
C LEU A 151 -1.83 -8.42 -8.52
N ASP A 152 -2.45 -7.44 -9.19
CA ASP A 152 -2.95 -7.57 -10.56
C ASP A 152 -1.86 -7.13 -11.54
N ILE A 153 -1.11 -8.08 -12.09
CA ILE A 153 0.06 -7.83 -12.94
C ILE A 153 -0.31 -7.09 -14.22
N GLU A 154 -1.47 -7.39 -14.82
CA GLU A 154 -1.90 -6.74 -16.06
C GLU A 154 -2.24 -5.27 -15.82
N LEU A 155 -2.92 -4.99 -14.70
CA LEU A 155 -3.19 -3.62 -14.27
C LEU A 155 -1.89 -2.86 -13.96
N CYS A 156 -0.93 -3.48 -13.28
CA CYS A 156 0.38 -2.88 -13.00
C CYS A 156 1.09 -2.49 -14.30
N ASN A 157 1.23 -3.43 -15.24
CA ASN A 157 1.89 -3.17 -16.51
C ASN A 157 1.20 -2.05 -17.31
N THR A 158 -0.13 -1.96 -17.21
CA THR A 158 -0.90 -0.89 -17.86
C THR A 158 -0.57 0.48 -17.27
N ILE A 159 -0.51 0.58 -15.93
CA ILE A 159 -0.19 1.84 -15.25
C ILE A 159 1.29 2.21 -15.44
N ASP A 160 2.20 1.24 -15.38
CA ASP A 160 3.63 1.46 -15.66
C ASP A 160 3.81 2.07 -17.06
N GLY A 161 3.13 1.52 -18.07
CA GLY A 161 3.12 2.07 -19.43
C GLY A 161 2.59 3.52 -19.49
N GLU A 162 1.52 3.82 -18.75
CA GLU A 162 1.02 5.19 -18.65
C GLU A 162 2.03 6.15 -18.01
N VAL A 163 2.69 5.74 -16.91
CA VAL A 163 3.74 6.55 -16.26
C VAL A 163 4.87 6.84 -17.25
N GLU A 164 5.32 5.83 -18.00
CA GLU A 164 6.35 5.98 -19.04
C GLU A 164 5.93 6.94 -20.15
N GLU A 165 4.68 6.84 -20.65
CA GLU A 165 4.13 7.72 -21.68
C GLU A 165 4.06 9.18 -21.21
N ILE A 166 3.63 9.42 -19.96
CA ILE A 166 3.57 10.77 -19.37
C ILE A 166 4.97 11.37 -19.25
N VAL A 167 5.94 10.59 -18.76
CA VAL A 167 7.33 11.03 -18.65
C VAL A 167 7.94 11.30 -20.03
N ALA A 168 7.64 10.46 -21.03
CA ALA A 168 8.08 10.67 -22.41
C ALA A 168 7.52 11.98 -22.99
N GLU A 169 6.25 12.28 -22.76
CA GLU A 169 5.61 13.52 -23.20
C GLU A 169 6.24 14.74 -22.50
N LEU A 170 6.42 14.69 -21.18
CA LEU A 170 7.11 15.75 -20.42
C LEU A 170 8.54 15.97 -20.94
N ARG A 171 9.25 14.90 -21.29
CA ARG A 171 10.61 14.99 -21.86
C ARG A 171 10.60 15.60 -23.25
N CYS A 172 9.65 15.23 -24.11
CA CYS A 172 9.48 15.81 -25.44
C CYS A 172 9.28 17.33 -25.37
N ARG A 173 8.58 17.80 -24.33
CA ARG A 173 8.34 19.23 -24.07
C ARG A 173 9.46 19.94 -23.32
N GLY A 174 10.50 19.23 -22.90
CA GLY A 174 11.57 19.79 -22.06
C GLY A 174 11.09 20.22 -20.66
N ALA A 175 10.03 19.60 -20.14
CA ALA A 175 9.33 19.99 -18.91
C ALA A 175 9.48 18.96 -17.76
N CYS A 176 10.43 18.04 -17.84
CA CYS A 176 10.66 17.04 -16.78
C CYS A 176 11.11 17.66 -15.45
N ASP A 177 11.70 18.85 -15.45
CA ASP A 177 12.07 19.60 -14.24
C ASP A 177 10.85 19.90 -13.36
N ARG A 178 9.64 19.94 -13.94
CA ARG A 178 8.37 20.10 -13.22
C ARG A 178 8.04 18.95 -12.28
N LEU A 179 8.71 17.79 -12.41
CA LEU A 179 8.58 16.67 -11.48
C LEU A 179 9.50 16.79 -10.25
N LEU A 180 10.46 17.72 -10.23
CA LEU A 180 11.39 17.90 -9.10
C LEU A 180 10.70 18.15 -7.74
N PRO A 181 9.57 18.87 -7.63
CA PRO A 181 8.85 18.99 -6.37
C PRO A 181 8.34 17.65 -5.83
N LEU A 182 8.07 16.67 -6.70
CA LEU A 182 7.53 15.36 -6.30
C LEU A 182 8.57 14.43 -5.66
N LEU A 183 9.86 14.81 -5.66
CA LEU A 183 10.91 14.12 -4.89
C LEU A 183 10.66 14.15 -3.38
N ASP A 184 9.77 15.03 -2.91
CA ASP A 184 9.34 15.13 -1.52
C ASP A 184 7.91 14.59 -1.30
N SER A 185 7.33 13.90 -2.30
CA SER A 185 5.99 13.32 -2.21
C SER A 185 5.88 12.35 -1.03
N PRO A 186 4.75 12.35 -0.28
CA PRO A 186 4.50 11.36 0.76
C PRO A 186 4.28 9.95 0.18
N ASN A 187 3.80 9.84 -1.06
CA ASN A 187 3.65 8.57 -1.75
C ASN A 187 5.02 8.11 -2.29
N ILE A 188 5.44 6.91 -1.87
CA ILE A 188 6.78 6.39 -2.14
C ILE A 188 7.03 6.10 -3.62
N THR A 189 6.02 5.57 -4.33
CA THR A 189 6.09 5.29 -5.77
C THR A 189 6.22 6.57 -6.58
N THR A 190 5.42 7.60 -6.25
CA THR A 190 5.54 8.94 -6.85
C THR A 190 6.94 9.51 -6.67
N ARG A 191 7.52 9.37 -5.46
CA ARG A 191 8.88 9.82 -5.17
C ARG A 191 9.92 9.06 -6.01
N ALA A 192 9.79 7.74 -6.10
CA ALA A 192 10.71 6.88 -6.83
C ALA A 192 10.67 7.19 -8.33
N GLU A 193 9.48 7.26 -8.93
CA GLU A 193 9.32 7.55 -10.35
C GLU A 193 9.74 8.98 -10.70
N ALA A 194 9.41 9.97 -9.87
CA ALA A 194 9.88 11.33 -10.08
C ALA A 194 11.41 11.41 -10.05
N ALA A 195 12.06 10.64 -9.18
CA ALA A 195 13.52 10.56 -9.12
C ALA A 195 14.12 9.91 -10.37
N ARG A 196 13.57 8.80 -10.86
CA ARG A 196 14.01 8.16 -12.12
C ARG A 196 13.84 9.10 -13.31
N ALA A 197 12.71 9.81 -13.38
CA ALA A 197 12.40 10.74 -14.46
C ALA A 197 13.32 11.98 -14.48
N THR A 198 13.81 12.42 -13.31
CA THR A 198 14.59 13.67 -13.15
C THR A 198 16.07 13.46 -12.87
N ILE A 199 16.56 12.22 -12.83
CA ILE A 199 17.96 11.89 -12.48
C ILE A 199 18.99 12.61 -13.36
N ARG A 200 18.69 12.84 -14.65
CA ARG A 200 19.59 13.56 -15.57
C ARG A 200 19.50 15.09 -15.47
N ILE A 201 18.54 15.61 -14.71
CA ILE A 201 18.31 17.04 -14.48
C ILE A 201 18.89 17.46 -13.13
N ALA A 202 18.61 16.69 -12.08
CA ALA A 202 19.07 16.96 -10.72
C ALA A 202 19.63 15.67 -10.07
N PRO A 203 20.77 15.15 -10.56
CA PRO A 203 21.29 13.83 -10.20
C PRO A 203 21.46 13.63 -8.70
N GLU A 204 22.04 14.60 -7.99
CA GLU A 204 22.26 14.50 -6.54
C GLU A 204 20.96 14.38 -5.75
N ARG A 205 19.97 15.22 -6.08
CA ARG A 205 18.68 15.24 -5.36
C ARG A 205 17.85 14.00 -5.68
N ALA A 206 17.81 13.58 -6.94
CA ALA A 206 17.10 12.37 -7.36
C ALA A 206 17.75 11.09 -6.79
N ALA A 207 19.08 10.99 -6.79
CA ALA A 207 19.78 9.87 -6.16
C ALA A 207 19.46 9.77 -4.67
N LYS A 208 19.50 10.90 -3.94
CA LYS A 208 19.12 10.95 -2.52
C LYS A 208 17.68 10.49 -2.28
N ALA A 209 16.74 10.85 -3.17
CA ALA A 209 15.37 10.38 -3.09
C ALA A 209 15.27 8.85 -3.28
N LEU A 210 15.93 8.29 -4.30
CA LEU A 210 15.99 6.83 -4.53
C LEU A 210 16.67 6.08 -3.38
N GLU A 211 17.71 6.64 -2.77
CA GLU A 211 18.33 6.05 -1.59
C GLU A 211 17.36 6.01 -0.41
N ALA A 212 16.59 7.08 -0.17
CA ALA A 212 15.58 7.09 0.86
C ALA A 212 14.48 6.04 0.59
N VAL A 213 14.06 5.89 -0.66
CA VAL A 213 13.12 4.83 -1.09
C VAL A 213 13.71 3.44 -0.81
N SER A 214 14.97 3.19 -1.16
CA SER A 214 15.65 1.90 -0.92
C SER A 214 15.78 1.51 0.56
N LYS A 215 15.67 2.50 1.46
CA LYS A 215 15.76 2.32 2.92
C LYS A 215 14.39 2.32 3.62
N SER A 216 13.30 2.49 2.87
CA SER A 216 11.94 2.61 3.42
C SER A 216 11.40 1.33 4.06
N GLY A 217 11.94 0.17 3.68
CA GLY A 217 11.39 -1.14 4.03
C GLY A 217 10.22 -1.58 3.15
N ASP A 218 9.81 -0.76 2.17
CA ASP A 218 8.84 -1.15 1.15
C ASP A 218 9.49 -2.13 0.17
N SER A 219 9.12 -3.42 0.25
CA SER A 219 9.78 -4.48 -0.51
C SER A 219 9.70 -4.29 -2.02
N TRP A 220 8.64 -3.64 -2.51
CA TRP A 220 8.45 -3.43 -3.94
C TRP A 220 9.36 -2.31 -4.44
N GLU A 221 9.27 -1.14 -3.82
CA GLU A 221 10.03 0.02 -4.26
C GLU A 221 11.53 -0.08 -3.93
N LEU A 222 11.90 -0.78 -2.84
CA LEU A 222 13.31 -0.88 -2.47
C LEU A 222 14.13 -1.62 -3.53
N GLY A 223 13.56 -2.67 -4.12
CA GLY A 223 14.21 -3.47 -5.17
C GLY A 223 14.41 -2.65 -6.44
N ARG A 224 13.33 -2.01 -6.91
CA ARG A 224 13.36 -1.15 -8.11
C ARG A 224 14.32 0.02 -7.92
N ALA A 225 14.24 0.74 -6.79
CA ALA A 225 15.12 1.88 -6.51
C ALA A 225 16.60 1.46 -6.38
N GLY A 226 16.89 0.34 -5.72
CA GLY A 226 18.24 -0.20 -5.58
C GLY A 226 18.86 -0.58 -6.94
N GLN A 227 18.05 -1.16 -7.84
CA GLN A 227 18.46 -1.46 -9.21
C GLN A 227 18.69 -0.18 -10.02
N SER A 228 17.77 0.79 -9.97
CA SER A 228 17.92 2.07 -10.68
C SER A 228 19.20 2.79 -10.28
N LEU A 229 19.51 2.87 -8.97
CA LEU A 229 20.75 3.47 -8.48
C LEU A 229 21.98 2.78 -9.08
N ARG A 230 22.01 1.45 -9.09
CA ARG A 230 23.12 0.69 -9.70
C ARG A 230 23.30 0.99 -11.17
N SER A 231 22.22 0.99 -11.94
CA SER A 231 22.27 1.32 -13.37
C SER A 231 22.78 2.75 -13.61
N TYR A 232 22.34 3.72 -12.82
CA TYR A 232 22.83 5.10 -12.96
C TYR A 232 24.30 5.30 -12.56
N GLU A 233 24.82 4.47 -11.64
CA GLU A 233 26.26 4.41 -11.32
C GLU A 233 27.06 3.83 -12.49
N GLU A 234 26.59 2.72 -13.08
CA GLU A 234 27.21 2.06 -14.23
C GLU A 234 27.22 2.97 -15.48
N GLU A 235 26.15 3.76 -15.67
CA GLU A 235 26.04 4.76 -16.74
C GLU A 235 26.87 6.04 -16.49
N GLY A 236 27.41 6.23 -15.28
CA GLY A 236 28.13 7.45 -14.88
C GLY A 236 27.23 8.68 -14.73
N VAL A 237 25.91 8.50 -14.56
CA VAL A 237 24.96 9.60 -14.29
C VAL A 237 25.11 10.10 -12.86
N ILE A 238 25.42 9.20 -11.93
CA ILE A 238 25.71 9.51 -10.52
C ILE A 238 27.03 8.87 -10.10
N PRO A 239 27.75 9.42 -9.11
CA PRO A 239 28.98 8.80 -8.62
C PRO A 239 28.68 7.44 -7.96
N PRO A 240 29.62 6.48 -8.02
CA PRO A 240 29.48 5.21 -7.32
C PRO A 240 29.29 5.42 -5.81
N ARG A 241 28.26 4.79 -5.24
CA ARG A 241 28.08 4.76 -3.79
C ARG A 241 29.20 3.95 -3.16
N THR A 242 29.75 4.46 -2.06
CA THR A 242 30.69 3.69 -1.24
C THR A 242 29.95 2.46 -0.69
N PRO A 243 30.52 1.24 -0.77
CA PRO A 243 29.91 0.08 -0.15
C PRO A 243 29.65 0.38 1.32
N SER A 244 28.38 0.34 1.73
CA SER A 244 28.04 0.41 3.14
C SER A 244 28.73 -0.77 3.83
N GLN A 245 29.67 -0.49 4.73
CA GLN A 245 30.26 -1.53 5.58
C GLN A 245 29.12 -2.16 6.38
N SER A 246 28.71 -3.35 5.95
CA SER A 246 27.68 -4.20 6.55
C SER A 246 28.21 -4.92 7.78
#